data_AF-A0A7J6EIY9-F1
#
_entry.id   AF-A0A7J6EIY9-F1
#
_cell.length_a   1.000
_cell.length_b   1.000
_cell.length_c   1.000
_cell.angle_alpha   90.00
_cell.angle_beta   90.00
_cell.angle_gamma   90.00
#
_symmetry.space_group_name_H-M   'P 1'
#
loop_
_entity.id
_entity.type
_entity.pdbx_description
1 polymer ?
#
loop_
_entity_poly.entity_id
_entity_poly.type
_entity_poly.pdbx_seq_one_letter_code
_entity_poly.pdbx_strand_id
1 'polypeptide(L)'
;MASFRGFFCAIYLLQVMFIASLKTVNSQAFGKKHTKEYCAMYDICGERSDGKVLNCPYGSEAVKPDELFSAKIQSLCPSISGNVCCTETQFDTLRTQVQQAIPFLVGCPACLRNFLNLFCELSCSPNQSIFINVTSTSEVNGNLTVDGIDYYITDNFGEGLFNSCKDVKFGTMNTRAMEFIGAGAKSFKEWFAFIGQKAPPGFPGSPYSINFKSSISKPNGMDPMNVSVYSCADTSLGCSCGDCPLSPACSNIDPPSPSKEDTCTLKFGPLKVRCIELSVTILYIVLISAFLAWSFSHRTRERRIPSSSVEPLLNVLHDEIDSVKGIEIVSQVPDGIQQPAVQKYMSNFFRFALLLLLRIHVKFFQV
;
A
#
# COMPACT_ATOMS: atom_id res chain seq x y z
N MET A 1 10.05 57.77 72.41
CA MET A 1 9.60 56.51 71.77
C MET A 1 9.32 56.61 70.25
N ALA A 2 9.53 57.75 69.58
CA ALA A 2 9.24 57.89 68.14
C ALA A 2 10.43 57.58 67.19
N SER A 3 11.67 57.65 67.66
CA SER A 3 12.87 57.50 66.79
C SER A 3 13.24 56.03 66.49
N PHE A 4 12.91 55.11 67.39
CA PHE A 4 13.27 53.69 67.23
C PHE A 4 12.43 52.93 66.20
N ARG A 5 11.17 53.35 65.97
CA ARG A 5 10.27 52.72 64.99
C ARG A 5 10.68 52.98 63.54
N GLY A 6 11.30 54.13 63.25
CA GLY A 6 11.78 54.46 61.90
C GLY A 6 12.98 53.63 61.47
N PHE A 7 13.87 53.30 62.41
CA PHE A 7 15.10 52.57 62.12
C PHE A 7 14.85 51.11 61.76
N PHE A 8 13.92 50.44 62.45
CA PHE A 8 13.52 49.07 62.11
C PHE A 8 12.75 48.96 60.79
N CYS A 9 11.96 49.98 60.43
CA CYS A 9 11.24 50.03 59.15
C CYS A 9 12.20 50.18 57.96
N ALA A 10 13.25 51.00 58.12
CA ALA A 10 14.29 51.17 57.10
C ALA A 10 15.10 49.89 56.86
N ILE A 11 15.45 49.16 57.93
CA ILE A 11 16.18 47.88 57.82
C ILE A 11 15.31 46.81 57.14
N TYR A 12 14.01 46.75 57.46
CA TYR A 12 13.10 45.79 56.83
C TYR A 12 12.89 46.09 55.33
N LEU A 13 12.77 47.37 54.95
CA LEU A 13 12.71 47.76 53.53
C LEU A 13 14.00 47.46 52.77
N LEU A 14 15.17 47.67 53.40
CA LEU A 14 16.47 47.29 52.83
C LEU A 14 16.62 45.77 52.64
N GLN A 15 16.12 44.96 53.58
CA GLN A 15 16.13 43.50 53.45
C GLN A 15 15.18 42.99 52.36
N VAL A 16 13.99 43.60 52.20
CA VAL A 16 13.04 43.25 51.13
C VAL A 16 13.60 43.63 49.75
N MET A 17 14.30 44.76 49.63
CA MET A 17 14.98 45.16 48.39
C MET A 17 16.18 44.26 48.05
N PHE A 18 16.87 43.73 49.06
CA PHE A 18 17.99 42.80 48.85
C PHE A 18 17.52 41.39 48.45
N ILE A 19 16.37 40.92 48.94
CA ILE A 19 15.78 39.64 48.53
C ILE A 19 15.14 39.73 47.14
N ALA A 20 14.61 40.89 46.74
CA ALA A 20 14.11 41.12 45.38
C ALA A 20 15.23 41.15 44.30
N SER A 21 16.51 41.19 44.71
CA SER A 21 17.66 41.21 43.81
C SER A 21 18.31 39.83 43.58
N LEU A 22 17.76 38.76 44.17
CA LEU A 22 18.27 37.40 43.97
C LEU A 22 17.44 36.65 42.91
N LYS A 23 18.02 36.63 41.71
CA LYS A 23 17.81 35.68 40.61
C LYS A 23 16.51 35.82 39.83
N THR A 24 16.40 36.90 39.08
CA THR A 24 16.16 36.72 37.64
C THR A 24 17.30 35.87 37.09
N VAL A 25 17.09 34.56 36.98
CA VAL A 25 17.85 33.76 36.01
C VAL A 25 17.51 34.40 34.67
N ASN A 26 18.44 35.24 34.21
CA ASN A 26 18.49 35.69 32.85
C ASN A 26 18.58 34.41 32.03
N SER A 27 17.43 33.94 31.52
CA SER A 27 17.41 33.00 30.42
C SER A 27 18.16 33.71 29.31
N GLN A 28 19.45 33.43 29.20
CA GLN A 28 20.21 33.79 28.03
C GLN A 28 19.36 33.36 26.86
N ALA A 29 18.83 34.32 26.11
CA ALA A 29 18.50 34.08 24.73
C ALA A 29 19.80 33.56 24.12
N PHE A 30 19.94 32.23 24.06
CA PHE A 30 21.06 31.56 23.45
C PHE A 30 21.20 32.20 22.07
N GLY A 31 22.29 32.94 21.87
CA GLY A 31 22.41 33.86 20.74
C GLY A 31 22.21 33.09 19.45
N LYS A 32 21.06 33.30 18.81
CA LYS A 32 20.68 32.62 17.58
C LYS A 32 21.62 33.11 16.48
N LYS A 33 22.70 32.36 16.24
CA LYS A 33 23.69 32.64 15.20
C LYS A 33 23.34 31.80 13.98
N HIS A 34 22.95 32.48 12.91
CA HIS A 34 22.60 31.85 11.62
C HIS A 34 23.69 32.19 10.61
N THR A 35 24.73 31.36 10.53
CA THR A 35 25.88 31.57 9.63
C THR A 35 26.33 30.24 9.03
N LYS A 36 27.12 30.30 7.95
CA LYS A 36 27.76 29.11 7.40
C LYS A 36 28.69 28.45 8.41
N GLU A 37 28.88 27.14 8.29
CA GLU A 37 29.75 26.33 9.18
C GLU A 37 29.36 26.44 10.66
N TYR A 38 28.06 26.55 10.94
CA TYR A 38 27.54 26.71 12.29
C TYR A 38 26.24 25.91 12.50
N CYS A 39 26.14 25.28 13.66
CA CYS A 39 25.09 24.36 14.06
C CYS A 39 24.01 25.10 14.89
N ALA A 40 22.74 24.74 14.69
CA ALA A 40 21.64 25.23 15.53
C ALA A 40 21.56 24.47 16.86
N MET A 41 21.93 23.18 16.81
CA MET A 41 21.93 22.24 17.93
C MET A 41 23.07 21.25 17.74
N TYR A 42 23.71 20.82 18.83
CA TYR A 42 24.86 19.93 18.78
C TYR A 42 24.93 19.05 20.02
N ASP A 43 25.33 17.78 19.86
CA ASP A 43 25.40 16.77 20.92
C ASP A 43 24.03 16.38 21.53
N ILE A 44 24.03 15.36 22.40
CA ILE A 44 22.85 14.80 23.08
C ILE A 44 22.86 15.24 24.54
N CYS A 45 21.76 15.87 24.99
CA CYS A 45 21.63 16.38 26.35
C CYS A 45 20.63 15.62 27.21
N GLY A 46 19.79 14.76 26.62
CA GLY A 46 18.83 14.00 27.39
C GLY A 46 18.22 12.85 26.61
N GLU A 47 17.41 12.06 27.31
CA GLU A 47 16.75 10.88 26.78
C GLU A 47 15.34 10.83 27.34
N ARG A 48 14.36 10.61 26.47
CA ARG A 48 12.96 10.42 26.86
C ARG A 48 12.76 9.05 27.50
N SER A 49 11.63 8.87 28.18
CA SER A 49 11.27 7.57 28.81
C SER A 49 11.18 6.39 27.84
N ASP A 50 11.05 6.63 26.54
CA ASP A 50 11.02 5.63 25.46
C ASP A 50 12.39 5.39 24.79
N GLY A 51 13.48 5.88 25.39
CA GLY A 51 14.84 5.66 24.89
C GLY A 51 15.26 6.60 23.75
N LYS A 52 14.39 7.52 23.33
CA LYS A 52 14.73 8.47 22.28
C LYS A 52 15.56 9.62 22.84
N VAL A 53 16.77 9.76 22.34
CA VAL A 53 17.70 10.84 22.68
C VAL A 53 17.24 12.19 22.11
N LEU A 54 17.61 13.27 22.82
CA LEU A 54 17.28 14.65 22.49
C LEU A 54 18.55 15.49 22.40
N ASN A 55 18.62 16.33 21.37
CA ASN A 55 19.77 17.19 21.14
C ASN A 55 19.86 18.31 22.18
N CYS A 56 21.07 18.80 22.44
CA CYS A 56 21.26 20.04 23.20
C CYS A 56 20.81 21.25 22.35
N PRO A 57 20.18 22.26 22.96
CA PRO A 57 19.69 23.45 22.23
C PRO A 57 20.79 24.48 21.96
N TYR A 58 22.05 24.07 22.10
CA TYR A 58 23.20 24.96 22.04
C TYR A 58 23.87 24.83 20.67
N GLY A 59 24.01 25.96 19.99
CA GLY A 59 24.74 26.02 18.73
C GLY A 59 26.25 25.92 18.94
N SER A 60 26.94 25.38 17.93
CA SER A 60 28.39 25.22 17.92
C SER A 60 28.92 25.49 16.51
N GLU A 61 30.24 25.66 16.38
CA GLU A 61 30.88 25.59 15.07
C GLU A 61 30.79 24.16 14.53
N ALA A 62 30.68 24.03 13.20
CA ALA A 62 30.72 22.72 12.55
C ALA A 62 32.10 22.09 12.74
N VAL A 63 32.14 20.80 13.06
CA VAL A 63 33.37 20.10 13.44
C VAL A 63 33.82 19.20 12.30
N LYS A 64 35.12 19.18 12.02
CA LYS A 64 35.70 18.24 11.06
C LYS A 64 35.69 16.83 11.67
N PRO A 65 34.98 15.85 11.07
CA PRO A 65 35.01 14.47 11.53
C PRO A 65 36.37 13.83 11.22
N ASP A 66 36.73 12.79 11.99
CA ASP A 66 37.84 11.92 11.63
C ASP A 66 37.51 11.10 10.36
N GLU A 67 38.51 10.40 9.81
CA GLU A 67 38.37 9.67 8.55
C GLU A 67 37.34 8.53 8.63
N LEU A 68 37.32 7.80 9.75
CA LEU A 68 36.38 6.69 9.96
C LEU A 68 34.95 7.20 10.06
N PHE A 69 34.72 8.27 10.82
CA PHE A 69 33.42 8.88 10.98
C PHE A 69 32.97 9.56 9.68
N SER A 70 33.88 10.21 8.95
CA SER A 70 33.58 10.78 7.63
C SER A 70 33.09 9.71 6.64
N ALA A 71 33.78 8.56 6.58
CA ALA A 71 33.35 7.43 5.74
C ALA A 71 31.98 6.88 6.18
N LYS A 72 31.74 6.80 7.50
CA LYS A 72 30.47 6.38 8.07
C LYS A 72 29.33 7.32 7.65
N ILE A 73 29.55 8.64 7.69
CA ILE A 73 28.59 9.65 7.23
C ILE A 73 28.28 9.47 5.75
N GLN A 74 29.31 9.34 4.91
CA GLN A 74 29.15 9.19 3.46
C GLN A 74 28.36 7.92 3.06
N SER A 75 28.39 6.87 3.88
CA SER A 75 27.62 5.64 3.63
C SER A 75 26.09 5.87 3.61
N LEU A 76 25.59 6.83 4.39
CA LEU A 76 24.16 7.17 4.47
C LEU A 76 23.86 8.50 3.78
N CYS A 77 24.73 9.50 3.97
CA CYS A 77 24.59 10.90 3.59
C CYS A 77 25.72 11.34 2.63
N PRO A 78 25.78 10.83 1.39
CA PRO A 78 26.86 11.12 0.45
C PRO A 78 26.90 12.57 -0.02
N SER A 79 25.84 13.36 0.20
CA SER A 79 25.82 14.80 -0.08
C SER A 79 26.57 15.63 0.96
N ILE A 80 26.82 15.07 2.16
CA ILE A 80 27.50 15.75 3.26
C ILE A 80 29.00 15.47 3.16
N SER A 81 29.80 16.53 3.08
CA SER A 81 31.26 16.45 3.05
C SER A 81 31.89 17.59 3.85
N GLY A 82 33.11 17.38 4.33
CA GLY A 82 33.80 18.36 5.16
C GLY A 82 33.32 18.34 6.62
N ASN A 83 33.12 19.52 7.19
CA ASN A 83 32.67 19.67 8.57
C ASN A 83 31.20 19.24 8.73
N VAL A 84 30.81 18.87 9.95
CA VAL A 84 29.46 18.38 10.25
C VAL A 84 28.95 18.89 11.60
N CYS A 85 27.62 18.94 11.72
CA CYS A 85 26.91 19.36 12.93
C CYS A 85 26.34 18.19 13.75
N CYS A 86 26.95 17.01 13.65
CA CYS A 86 26.54 15.84 14.42
C CYS A 86 27.74 15.13 15.03
N THR A 87 27.55 14.58 16.22
CA THR A 87 28.46 13.60 16.82
C THR A 87 28.22 12.20 16.24
N GLU A 88 29.13 11.26 16.48
CA GLU A 88 28.96 9.88 16.03
C GLU A 88 27.69 9.23 16.60
N THR A 89 27.36 9.51 17.86
CA THR A 89 26.14 9.01 18.52
C THR A 89 24.87 9.62 17.92
N GLN A 90 24.88 10.90 17.55
CA GLN A 90 23.77 11.52 16.82
C GLN A 90 23.60 10.91 15.43
N PHE A 91 24.70 10.63 14.72
CA PHE A 91 24.63 9.97 13.42
C PHE A 91 24.10 8.53 13.51
N ASP A 92 24.52 7.74 14.50
CA ASP A 92 24.00 6.40 14.71
C ASP A 92 22.51 6.39 15.07
N THR A 93 22.09 7.40 15.83
CA THR A 93 20.67 7.64 16.11
C THR A 93 19.90 7.94 14.82
N LEU A 94 20.39 8.86 13.99
CA LEU A 94 19.81 9.17 12.68
C LEU A 94 19.67 7.90 11.83
N ARG A 95 20.75 7.11 11.71
CA ARG A 95 20.79 5.87 10.95
C ARG A 95 19.71 4.89 11.41
N THR A 96 19.61 4.68 12.71
CA THR A 96 18.61 3.75 13.30
C THR A 96 17.18 4.23 13.04
N GLN A 97 16.93 5.54 13.13
CA GLN A 97 15.60 6.10 12.90
C GLN A 97 15.18 6.00 11.43
N VAL A 98 16.03 6.39 10.48
CA VAL A 98 15.68 6.33 9.06
C VAL A 98 15.57 4.90 8.55
N GLN A 99 16.30 3.94 9.14
CA GLN A 99 16.22 2.52 8.81
C GLN A 99 14.80 1.94 8.95
N GLN A 100 13.96 2.50 9.82
CA GLN A 100 12.57 2.08 9.96
C GLN A 100 11.72 2.41 8.73
N ALA A 101 12.08 3.46 7.99
CA ALA A 101 11.36 3.89 6.79
C ALA A 101 11.90 3.23 5.50
N ILE A 102 13.15 2.75 5.51
CA ILE A 102 13.80 2.18 4.32
C ILE A 102 12.96 1.09 3.64
N PRO A 103 12.43 0.06 4.33
CA PRO A 103 11.68 -1.02 3.69
C PRO A 103 10.45 -0.56 2.88
N PHE A 104 9.90 0.61 3.20
CA PHE A 104 8.80 1.21 2.46
C PHE A 104 9.24 1.94 1.19
N LEU A 105 10.49 2.41 1.15
CA LEU A 105 11.02 3.27 0.10
C LEU A 105 12.00 2.58 -0.85
N VAL A 106 12.43 1.35 -0.54
CA VAL A 106 13.43 0.62 -1.36
C VAL A 106 13.01 0.38 -2.81
N GLY A 107 11.71 0.41 -3.14
CA GLY A 107 11.23 0.25 -4.52
C GLY A 107 11.70 1.37 -5.48
N CYS A 108 12.08 2.53 -4.93
CA CYS A 108 12.55 3.68 -5.70
C CYS A 108 13.77 4.34 -5.05
N PRO A 109 14.99 4.06 -5.54
CA PRO A 109 16.22 4.63 -5.01
C PRO A 109 16.27 6.15 -4.99
N ALA A 110 15.67 6.83 -5.99
CA ALA A 110 15.60 8.29 -6.02
C ALA A 110 14.78 8.85 -4.83
N CYS A 111 13.60 8.28 -4.57
CA CYS A 111 12.79 8.63 -3.41
C CYS A 111 13.54 8.41 -2.09
N LEU A 112 14.14 7.22 -1.93
CA LEU A 112 14.89 6.90 -0.73
C LEU A 112 16.05 7.88 -0.52
N ARG A 113 16.79 8.23 -1.57
CA ARG A 113 17.90 9.20 -1.50
C ARG A 113 17.40 10.58 -1.07
N ASN A 114 16.31 11.07 -1.64
CA ASN A 114 15.73 12.37 -1.26
C ASN A 114 15.26 12.37 0.20
N PHE A 115 14.62 11.28 0.64
CA PHE A 115 14.16 11.13 2.02
C PHE A 115 15.33 11.14 3.01
N LEU A 116 16.41 10.43 2.68
CA LEU A 116 17.63 10.45 3.49
C LEU A 116 18.26 11.86 3.51
N ASN A 117 18.35 12.53 2.36
CA ASN A 117 18.92 13.88 2.28
C ASN A 117 18.19 14.87 3.20
N LEU A 118 16.86 14.78 3.31
CA LEU A 118 16.07 15.62 4.22
C LEU A 118 16.57 15.55 5.68
N PHE A 119 16.79 14.33 6.19
CA PHE A 119 17.20 14.10 7.59
C PHE A 119 18.71 14.19 7.78
N CYS A 120 19.51 13.89 6.74
CA CYS A 120 20.95 14.14 6.73
C CYS A 120 21.24 15.64 6.87
N GLU A 121 20.55 16.48 6.10
CA GLU A 121 20.69 17.94 6.19
C GLU A 121 20.20 18.46 7.55
N LEU A 122 19.10 17.89 8.07
CA LEU A 122 18.60 18.25 9.40
C LEU A 122 19.65 18.00 10.48
N SER A 123 20.28 16.83 10.44
CA SER A 123 21.08 16.33 11.57
C SER A 123 22.55 16.68 11.46
N CYS A 124 23.16 16.62 10.27
CA CYS A 124 24.61 16.63 10.10
C CYS A 124 25.13 17.75 9.20
N SER A 125 24.27 18.56 8.55
CA SER A 125 24.73 19.62 7.65
C SER A 125 25.67 20.61 8.37
N PRO A 126 26.83 20.98 7.78
CA PRO A 126 27.69 22.02 8.36
C PRO A 126 26.99 23.39 8.45
N ASN A 127 25.95 23.61 7.65
CA ASN A 127 25.23 24.87 7.56
C ASN A 127 23.86 24.83 8.27
N GLN A 128 23.66 23.89 9.19
CA GLN A 128 22.39 23.62 9.85
C GLN A 128 21.72 24.89 10.42
N SER A 129 22.49 25.80 11.02
CA SER A 129 21.94 27.03 11.59
C SER A 129 21.30 27.98 10.58
N ILE A 130 21.61 27.89 9.29
CA ILE A 130 21.04 28.78 8.27
C ILE A 130 19.57 28.46 8.00
N PHE A 131 19.17 27.19 8.13
CA PHE A 131 17.84 26.71 7.81
C PHE A 131 17.11 26.04 8.98
N ILE A 132 17.72 25.93 10.17
CA ILE A 132 17.08 25.44 11.40
C ILE A 132 17.09 26.50 12.49
N ASN A 133 15.97 26.63 13.17
CA ASN A 133 15.83 27.48 14.34
C ASN A 133 15.20 26.69 15.49
N VAL A 134 15.86 26.67 16.66
CA VAL A 134 15.29 26.08 17.88
C VAL A 134 14.18 27.00 18.40
N THR A 135 12.96 26.48 18.50
CA THR A 135 11.76 27.24 18.88
C THR A 135 11.33 26.97 20.31
N SER A 136 11.47 25.73 20.79
CA SER A 136 11.18 25.37 22.18
C SER A 136 12.23 24.42 22.74
N THR A 137 12.39 24.48 24.06
CA THR A 137 13.27 23.63 24.84
C THR A 137 12.52 23.05 26.02
N SER A 138 12.92 21.87 26.48
CA SER A 138 12.36 21.22 27.67
C SER A 138 13.47 20.68 28.56
N GLU A 139 13.21 20.62 29.86
CA GLU A 139 14.15 20.06 30.82
C GLU A 139 13.90 18.55 30.97
N VAL A 140 14.96 17.77 30.78
CA VAL A 140 14.93 16.30 30.91
C VAL A 140 16.12 15.88 31.75
N ASN A 141 15.87 15.22 32.88
CA ASN A 141 16.89 14.78 33.84
C ASN A 141 17.84 15.91 34.30
N GLY A 142 17.33 17.14 34.46
CA GLY A 142 18.11 18.31 34.87
C GLY A 142 18.91 18.99 33.75
N ASN A 143 18.85 18.48 32.52
CA ASN A 143 19.49 19.07 31.35
C ASN A 143 18.47 19.73 30.42
N LEU A 144 18.85 20.85 29.81
CA LEU A 144 18.02 21.52 28.80
C LEU A 144 18.18 20.81 27.44
N THR A 145 17.05 20.48 26.81
CA THR A 145 17.00 19.72 25.55
C THR A 145 16.10 20.39 24.52
N VAL A 146 16.32 20.13 23.23
CA VAL A 146 15.46 20.61 22.14
C VAL A 146 14.09 19.93 22.23
N ASP A 147 13.03 20.73 22.24
CA ASP A 147 11.63 20.26 22.24
C ASP A 147 10.88 20.61 20.95
N GLY A 148 11.38 21.62 20.22
CA GLY A 148 10.80 22.07 18.96
C GLY A 148 11.78 22.85 18.12
N ILE A 149 11.70 22.65 16.79
CA ILE A 149 12.46 23.40 15.79
C ILE A 149 11.54 23.88 14.66
N ASP A 150 11.91 25.00 14.05
CA ASP A 150 11.47 25.37 12.70
C ASP A 150 12.56 24.94 11.71
N TYR A 151 12.16 24.24 10.65
CA TYR A 151 13.05 23.80 9.58
C TYR A 151 12.59 24.40 8.24
N TYR A 152 13.35 25.35 7.73
CA TYR A 152 13.05 26.08 6.50
C TYR A 152 13.53 25.28 5.29
N ILE A 153 12.61 24.94 4.39
CA ILE A 153 12.87 24.11 3.21
C ILE A 153 12.28 24.80 1.97
N THR A 154 12.94 24.65 0.82
CA THR A 154 12.38 25.13 -0.43
C THR A 154 11.19 24.29 -0.87
N ASP A 155 10.13 24.95 -1.36
CA ASP A 155 8.96 24.25 -1.90
C ASP A 155 9.36 23.30 -3.04
N ASN A 156 10.37 23.68 -3.84
CA ASN A 156 10.92 22.82 -4.90
C ASN A 156 11.48 21.49 -4.36
N PHE A 157 12.25 21.53 -3.26
CA PHE A 157 12.75 20.30 -2.64
C PHE A 157 11.60 19.46 -2.07
N GLY A 158 10.67 20.08 -1.34
CA GLY A 158 9.53 19.39 -0.74
C GLY A 158 8.64 18.72 -1.77
N GLU A 159 8.30 19.44 -2.84
CA GLU A 159 7.50 18.93 -3.96
C GLU A 159 8.24 17.85 -4.75
N GLY A 160 9.53 18.04 -5.02
CA GLY A 160 10.35 17.03 -5.69
C GLY A 160 10.46 15.73 -4.88
N LEU A 161 10.68 15.82 -3.57
CA LEU A 161 10.73 14.67 -2.66
C LEU A 161 9.38 13.94 -2.68
N PHE A 162 8.27 14.66 -2.48
CA PHE A 162 6.94 14.06 -2.52
C PHE A 162 6.64 13.40 -3.87
N ASN A 163 6.92 14.08 -4.98
CA ASN A 163 6.66 13.54 -6.32
C ASN A 163 7.52 12.31 -6.64
N SER A 164 8.74 12.23 -6.08
CA SER A 164 9.57 11.03 -6.22
C SER A 164 9.02 9.82 -5.45
N CYS A 165 8.20 10.04 -4.41
CA CYS A 165 7.77 9.00 -3.46
C CYS A 165 6.28 8.62 -3.54
N LYS A 166 5.42 9.49 -4.07
CA LYS A 166 3.94 9.36 -3.97
C LYS A 166 3.36 8.08 -4.59
N ASP A 167 4.04 7.52 -5.58
CA ASP A 167 3.61 6.32 -6.32
C ASP A 167 4.41 5.07 -5.92
N VAL A 168 5.40 5.21 -5.02
CA VAL A 168 6.20 4.09 -4.51
C VAL A 168 5.32 3.15 -3.71
N LYS A 169 5.46 1.86 -3.98
CA LYS A 169 4.70 0.80 -3.33
C LYS A 169 5.53 0.06 -2.30
N PHE A 170 4.88 -0.32 -1.22
CA PHE A 170 5.44 -1.28 -0.28
C PHE A 170 5.30 -2.68 -0.88
N GLY A 171 6.43 -3.28 -1.28
CA GLY A 171 6.46 -4.47 -2.12
C GLY A 171 5.69 -5.68 -1.60
N THR A 172 5.55 -5.85 -0.28
CA THR A 172 4.85 -7.00 0.33
C THR A 172 3.33 -6.88 0.29
N MET A 173 2.78 -5.65 0.34
CA MET A 173 1.33 -5.41 0.43
C MET A 173 0.76 -4.77 -0.84
N ASN A 174 1.59 -4.34 -1.79
CA ASN A 174 1.20 -3.60 -3.00
C ASN A 174 0.37 -2.33 -2.70
N THR A 175 0.49 -1.79 -1.49
CA THR A 175 -0.09 -0.52 -1.04
C THR A 175 0.95 0.59 -1.17
N ARG A 176 0.50 1.85 -1.25
CA ARG A 176 1.44 2.99 -1.38
C ARG A 176 2.23 3.16 -0.09
N ALA A 177 3.55 3.36 -0.22
CA ALA A 177 4.44 3.59 0.92
C ALA A 177 3.98 4.79 1.78
N MET A 178 3.43 5.81 1.12
CA MET A 178 2.87 7.02 1.73
C MET A 178 1.74 6.76 2.74
N GLU A 179 1.03 5.64 2.66
CA GLU A 179 0.03 5.27 3.67
C GLU A 179 0.69 4.99 5.04
N PHE A 180 1.91 4.47 5.05
CA PHE A 180 2.65 4.14 6.26
C PHE A 180 3.55 5.28 6.74
N ILE A 181 4.32 5.88 5.83
CA ILE A 181 5.34 6.89 6.20
C ILE A 181 4.82 8.32 6.13
N GLY A 182 3.60 8.52 5.64
CA GLY A 182 3.00 9.84 5.45
C GLY A 182 1.54 9.92 5.86
N ALA A 183 1.00 8.91 6.55
CA ALA A 183 -0.41 8.82 6.94
C ALA A 183 -1.40 9.12 5.80
N GLY A 184 -1.07 8.69 4.57
CA GLY A 184 -1.92 8.90 3.40
C GLY A 184 -1.88 10.33 2.83
N ALA A 185 -0.85 11.12 3.16
CA ALA A 185 -0.66 12.47 2.65
C ALA A 185 -0.77 12.57 1.12
N LYS A 186 -1.54 13.55 0.66
CA LYS A 186 -1.77 13.85 -0.77
C LYS A 186 -0.92 15.02 -1.28
N SER A 187 -0.21 15.68 -0.39
CA SER A 187 0.71 16.77 -0.71
C SER A 187 1.97 16.70 0.16
N PHE A 188 3.04 17.34 -0.28
CA PHE A 188 4.28 17.41 0.51
C PHE A 188 4.07 18.11 1.86
N LYS A 189 3.16 19.09 1.92
CA LYS A 189 2.85 19.84 3.16
C LYS A 189 2.19 18.94 4.20
N GLU A 190 1.22 18.12 3.78
CA GLU A 190 0.59 17.11 4.65
C GLU A 190 1.62 16.08 5.12
N TRP A 191 2.50 15.63 4.22
CA TRP A 191 3.53 14.66 4.57
C TRP A 191 4.50 15.22 5.59
N PHE A 192 4.97 16.45 5.37
CA PHE A 192 5.90 17.14 6.27
C PHE A 192 5.25 17.41 7.63
N ALA A 193 3.97 17.81 7.66
CA ALA A 193 3.23 17.96 8.90
C ALA A 193 3.16 16.64 9.70
N PHE A 194 2.99 15.50 9.03
CA PHE A 194 2.97 14.19 9.67
C PHE A 194 4.34 13.79 10.23
N ILE A 195 5.39 13.77 9.40
CA ILE A 195 6.74 13.33 9.85
C ILE A 195 7.37 14.31 10.85
N GLY A 196 6.93 15.56 10.84
CA GLY A 196 7.38 16.59 11.77
C GLY A 196 6.64 16.60 13.11
N GLN A 197 5.54 15.85 13.24
CA GLN A 197 4.81 15.78 14.49
C GLN A 197 5.66 15.08 15.57
N LYS A 198 5.71 15.66 16.77
CA LYS A 198 6.32 15.02 17.93
C LYS A 198 5.58 13.72 18.24
N ALA A 199 6.28 12.59 18.15
CA ALA A 199 5.73 11.28 18.40
C ALA A 199 5.42 11.08 19.90
N PRO A 200 4.26 10.49 20.24
CA PRO A 200 4.00 9.98 21.58
C PRO A 200 5.04 8.93 22.01
N PRO A 201 5.28 8.75 23.32
CA PRO A 201 6.22 7.75 23.81
C PRO A 201 5.91 6.35 23.27
N GLY A 202 6.92 5.66 22.73
CA GLY A 202 6.80 4.30 22.20
C GLY A 202 6.27 4.18 20.77
N PHE A 203 5.94 5.29 20.11
CA PHE A 203 5.55 5.31 18.70
C PHE A 203 6.71 5.73 17.78
N PRO A 204 6.80 5.23 16.54
CA PRO A 204 7.80 5.68 15.58
C PRO A 204 7.60 7.17 15.22
N GLY A 205 8.68 7.85 14.85
CA GLY A 205 8.66 9.27 14.48
C GLY A 205 9.53 10.16 15.37
N SER A 206 9.46 11.47 15.12
CA SER A 206 10.37 12.45 15.72
C SER A 206 10.21 12.55 17.25
N PRO A 207 11.30 12.61 18.04
CA PRO A 207 11.22 12.75 19.49
C PRO A 207 10.82 14.16 19.97
N TYR A 208 10.93 15.16 19.09
CA TYR A 208 10.56 16.56 19.31
C TYR A 208 9.81 17.11 18.10
N SER A 209 9.20 18.30 18.22
CA SER A 209 8.41 18.87 17.12
C SER A 209 9.31 19.46 16.02
N ILE A 210 9.07 19.10 14.76
CA ILE A 210 9.75 19.67 13.59
C ILE A 210 8.70 20.38 12.74
N ASN A 211 8.75 21.70 12.74
CA ASN A 211 7.82 22.54 11.98
C ASN A 211 8.45 22.92 10.65
N PHE A 212 8.07 22.22 9.59
CA PHE A 212 8.56 22.51 8.25
C PHE A 212 7.96 23.82 7.72
N LYS A 213 8.82 24.78 7.42
CA LYS A 213 8.46 26.11 6.92
C LYS A 213 8.87 26.27 5.46
N SER A 214 8.00 26.93 4.69
CA SER A 214 8.30 27.31 3.31
C SER A 214 9.31 28.46 3.25
N SER A 215 10.01 28.58 2.12
CA SER A 215 10.95 29.66 1.79
C SER A 215 10.35 31.06 1.94
N ILE A 216 9.04 31.21 1.79
CA ILE A 216 8.31 32.49 1.87
C ILE A 216 8.26 33.03 3.31
N SER A 217 8.32 32.15 4.32
CA SER A 217 8.15 32.50 5.74
C SER A 217 9.47 32.62 6.51
N LYS A 218 10.60 32.79 5.83
CA LYS A 218 11.93 32.79 6.46
C LYS A 218 12.24 34.10 7.20
N PRO A 219 12.82 34.06 8.40
CA PRO A 219 13.38 35.23 9.06
C PRO A 219 14.56 35.83 8.30
N ASN A 220 14.84 37.12 8.51
CA ASN A 220 16.03 37.78 7.97
C ASN A 220 17.30 37.09 8.46
N GLY A 221 18.23 36.77 7.55
CA GLY A 221 19.50 36.10 7.88
C GLY A 221 19.46 34.56 7.84
N MET A 222 18.30 33.96 7.58
CA MET A 222 18.14 32.54 7.32
C MET A 222 17.84 32.30 5.84
N ASP A 223 18.31 31.16 5.31
CA ASP A 223 17.99 30.69 3.96
C ASP A 223 17.44 29.27 4.05
N PRO A 224 16.41 28.91 3.27
CA PRO A 224 15.86 27.57 3.28
C PRO A 224 16.87 26.56 2.76
N MET A 225 16.82 25.33 3.28
CA MET A 225 17.58 24.21 2.75
C MET A 225 17.23 24.02 1.27
N ASN A 226 18.25 24.06 0.41
CA ASN A 226 18.11 23.96 -1.03
C ASN A 226 19.14 22.99 -1.60
N VAL A 227 18.99 21.71 -1.26
CA VAL A 227 19.80 20.64 -1.85
C VAL A 227 19.12 20.10 -3.11
N SER A 228 19.90 19.46 -3.98
CA SER A 228 19.38 18.82 -5.18
C SER A 228 18.40 17.71 -4.83
N VAL A 229 17.32 17.62 -5.62
CA VAL A 229 16.31 16.58 -5.51
C VAL A 229 16.36 15.69 -6.75
N TYR A 230 16.38 14.38 -6.56
CA TYR A 230 16.41 13.40 -7.64
C TYR A 230 14.99 13.10 -8.11
N SER A 231 14.75 13.24 -9.41
CA SER A 231 13.49 12.81 -10.01
C SER A 231 13.41 11.28 -10.05
N CYS A 232 12.21 10.71 -9.92
CA CYS A 232 12.04 9.26 -10.11
C CYS A 232 12.21 8.83 -11.57
N ALA A 233 12.19 9.78 -12.51
CA ALA A 233 12.51 9.57 -13.92
C ALA A 233 14.02 9.59 -14.23
N ASP A 234 14.86 9.93 -13.24
CA ASP A 234 16.31 9.95 -13.40
C ASP A 234 16.84 8.52 -13.59
N THR A 235 17.73 8.33 -14.57
CA THR A 235 18.32 7.03 -14.88
C THR A 235 19.41 6.62 -13.90
N SER A 236 20.06 7.58 -13.23
CA SER A 236 21.14 7.32 -12.26
C SER A 236 20.63 6.63 -10.98
N LEU A 237 19.40 6.96 -10.57
CA LEU A 237 18.69 6.37 -9.44
C LEU A 237 17.33 5.84 -9.89
N GLY A 238 17.35 5.04 -10.96
CA GLY A 238 16.16 4.54 -11.64
C GLY A 238 15.20 3.79 -10.72
N CYS A 239 13.93 4.15 -10.79
CA CYS A 239 12.85 3.49 -10.07
C CYS A 239 12.12 2.49 -10.96
N SER A 240 11.53 1.46 -10.35
CA SER A 240 10.70 0.50 -11.07
C SER A 240 9.46 1.20 -11.67
N CYS A 241 8.97 0.72 -12.83
CA CYS A 241 7.79 1.31 -13.46
C CYS A 241 6.55 1.32 -12.56
N GLY A 242 6.38 0.27 -11.74
CA GLY A 242 5.28 0.17 -10.77
C GLY A 242 5.34 1.19 -9.62
N ASP A 243 6.52 1.75 -9.37
CA ASP A 243 6.81 2.71 -8.29
C ASP A 243 6.96 4.16 -8.79
N CYS A 244 7.19 4.34 -10.10
CA CYS A 244 7.26 5.65 -10.76
C CYS A 244 6.76 5.53 -12.22
N PRO A 245 5.58 6.07 -12.55
CA PRO A 245 5.04 6.05 -13.92
C PRO A 245 5.88 6.85 -14.93
N LEU A 246 6.69 7.80 -14.45
CA LEU A 246 7.61 8.60 -15.26
C LEU A 246 8.95 7.90 -15.49
N SER A 247 9.15 6.70 -14.93
CA SER A 247 10.38 5.95 -15.12
C SER A 247 10.54 5.57 -16.61
N PRO A 248 11.73 5.76 -17.21
CA PRO A 248 12.01 5.32 -18.57
C PRO A 248 11.73 3.83 -18.82
N ALA A 249 11.74 3.01 -17.76
CA ALA A 249 11.39 1.59 -17.83
C ALA A 249 9.94 1.34 -18.29
N CYS A 250 9.04 2.32 -18.16
CA CYS A 250 7.64 2.21 -18.57
C CYS A 250 7.41 2.36 -20.08
N SER A 251 8.35 2.94 -20.82
CA SER A 251 8.16 3.27 -22.24
C SER A 251 8.32 2.09 -23.20
N ASN A 252 8.62 0.88 -22.71
CA ASN A 252 8.88 -0.32 -23.54
C ASN A 252 7.67 -1.24 -23.72
N ILE A 253 6.44 -0.79 -23.47
CA ILE A 253 5.26 -1.61 -23.72
C ILE A 253 4.77 -1.33 -25.15
N ASP A 254 5.44 -1.92 -26.14
CA ASP A 254 4.69 -2.35 -27.31
C ASP A 254 3.61 -3.31 -26.76
N PRO A 255 2.30 -3.04 -27.00
CA PRO A 255 1.26 -3.91 -26.49
C PRO A 255 1.57 -5.34 -26.96
N PRO A 256 1.51 -6.36 -26.07
CA PRO A 256 1.69 -7.73 -26.51
C PRO A 256 0.74 -7.95 -27.69
N SER A 257 1.29 -8.35 -28.84
CA SER A 257 0.51 -8.59 -30.05
C SER A 257 -0.73 -9.37 -29.63
N PRO A 258 -1.96 -8.95 -30.02
CA PRO A 258 -3.18 -9.59 -29.54
C PRO A 258 -3.01 -11.09 -29.69
N SER A 259 -3.12 -11.82 -28.57
CA SER A 259 -3.06 -13.27 -28.57
C SER A 259 -4.02 -13.72 -29.66
N LYS A 260 -3.48 -14.37 -30.71
CA LYS A 260 -4.33 -15.02 -31.69
C LYS A 260 -5.12 -16.03 -30.90
N GLU A 261 -6.39 -15.75 -30.64
CA GLU A 261 -7.27 -16.77 -30.11
C GLU A 261 -7.27 -17.89 -31.15
N ASP A 262 -6.75 -19.05 -30.78
CA ASP A 262 -6.73 -20.25 -31.61
C ASP A 262 -8.18 -20.74 -31.78
N THR A 263 -8.93 -19.99 -32.58
CA THR A 263 -10.27 -20.34 -33.00
C THR A 263 -10.13 -21.46 -34.03
N CYS A 264 -10.52 -22.67 -33.63
CA CYS A 264 -10.65 -23.84 -34.50
C CYS A 264 -11.49 -23.44 -35.73
N THR A 265 -10.81 -23.28 -36.86
CA THR A 265 -11.42 -22.92 -38.14
C THR A 265 -10.99 -23.95 -39.18
N LEU A 266 -11.95 -24.71 -39.67
CA LEU A 266 -11.74 -25.71 -40.71
C LEU A 266 -11.96 -25.05 -42.07
N LYS A 267 -10.99 -25.15 -42.96
CA LYS A 267 -11.12 -24.70 -44.35
C LYS A 267 -11.55 -25.89 -45.21
N PHE A 268 -12.77 -25.82 -45.73
CA PHE A 268 -13.26 -26.76 -46.73
C PHE A 268 -13.34 -26.02 -48.06
N GLY A 269 -12.27 -26.09 -48.86
CA GLY A 269 -12.17 -25.35 -50.12
C GLY A 269 -12.23 -23.83 -49.92
N PRO A 270 -13.09 -23.08 -50.63
CA PRO A 270 -13.19 -21.62 -50.49
C PRO A 270 -13.93 -21.13 -49.24
N LEU A 271 -14.53 -22.04 -48.44
CA LEU A 271 -15.36 -21.69 -47.29
C LEU A 271 -14.58 -21.88 -45.97
N LYS A 272 -14.55 -20.84 -45.16
CA LYS A 272 -14.00 -20.87 -43.80
C LYS A 272 -15.14 -21.08 -42.81
N VAL A 273 -15.19 -22.25 -42.17
CA VAL A 273 -16.26 -22.61 -41.23
C VAL A 273 -15.69 -22.72 -39.83
N ARG A 274 -16.36 -22.08 -38.86
CA ARG A 274 -16.01 -22.19 -37.44
C ARG A 274 -16.45 -23.56 -36.93
N CYS A 275 -15.61 -24.22 -36.14
CA CYS A 275 -15.88 -25.56 -35.62
C CYS A 275 -17.21 -25.65 -34.81
N ILE A 276 -17.63 -24.56 -34.17
CA ILE A 276 -18.90 -24.47 -33.45
C ILE A 276 -20.12 -24.54 -34.38
N GLU A 277 -20.06 -23.89 -35.55
CA GLU A 277 -21.15 -23.88 -36.54
C GLU A 277 -21.36 -25.28 -37.13
N LEU A 278 -20.25 -25.98 -37.40
CA LEU A 278 -20.28 -27.35 -37.90
C LEU A 278 -20.85 -28.32 -36.86
N SER A 279 -20.47 -28.16 -35.59
CA SER A 279 -20.97 -28.99 -34.49
C SER A 279 -22.47 -28.81 -34.27
N VAL A 280 -22.97 -27.56 -34.28
CA VAL A 280 -24.40 -27.25 -34.15
C VAL A 280 -25.20 -27.78 -35.35
N THR A 281 -24.66 -27.64 -36.56
CA THR A 281 -25.32 -28.14 -37.79
C THR A 281 -25.51 -29.65 -37.77
N ILE A 282 -24.46 -30.41 -37.38
CA ILE A 282 -24.53 -31.87 -37.30
C ILE A 282 -25.58 -32.30 -36.26
N LEU A 283 -25.61 -31.65 -35.10
CA LEU A 283 -26.58 -31.95 -34.05
C LEU A 283 -28.02 -31.73 -34.54
N TYR A 284 -28.26 -30.65 -35.28
CA TYR A 284 -29.58 -30.35 -35.84
C TYR A 284 -30.05 -31.41 -36.85
N ILE A 285 -29.15 -31.87 -37.74
CA ILE A 285 -29.45 -32.93 -38.71
C ILE A 285 -29.83 -34.23 -38.00
N VAL A 286 -29.11 -34.60 -36.93
CA VAL A 286 -29.41 -35.80 -36.14
C VAL A 286 -30.80 -35.72 -35.51
N LEU A 287 -31.15 -34.57 -34.91
CA LEU A 287 -32.46 -34.38 -34.29
C LEU A 287 -33.61 -34.48 -35.29
N ILE A 288 -33.48 -33.87 -36.47
CA ILE A 288 -34.49 -33.97 -37.53
C ILE A 288 -34.61 -35.42 -38.00
N SER A 289 -33.48 -36.11 -38.23
CA SER A 289 -33.52 -37.50 -38.68
C SER A 289 -34.22 -38.43 -37.68
N ALA A 290 -33.99 -38.21 -36.38
CA ALA A 290 -34.66 -38.95 -35.31
C ALA A 290 -36.17 -38.66 -35.28
N PHE A 291 -36.56 -37.39 -35.45
CA PHE A 291 -37.97 -36.99 -35.51
C PHE A 291 -38.69 -37.60 -36.72
N LEU A 292 -38.05 -37.59 -37.90
CA LEU A 292 -38.61 -38.19 -39.11
C LEU A 292 -38.70 -39.72 -38.99
N ALA A 293 -37.68 -40.38 -38.44
CA ALA A 293 -37.70 -41.82 -38.18
C ALA A 293 -38.79 -42.22 -37.17
N TRP A 294 -38.96 -41.41 -36.11
CA TRP A 294 -40.04 -41.57 -35.14
C TRP A 294 -41.42 -41.43 -35.80
N SER A 295 -41.63 -40.37 -36.60
CA SER A 295 -42.87 -40.10 -37.30
C SER A 295 -43.21 -41.21 -38.32
N PHE A 296 -42.22 -41.68 -39.09
CA PHE A 296 -42.41 -42.77 -40.03
C PHE A 296 -42.73 -44.10 -39.32
N SER A 297 -42.05 -44.39 -38.21
CA SER A 297 -42.33 -45.58 -37.40
C SER A 297 -43.73 -45.52 -36.78
N HIS A 298 -44.18 -44.35 -36.33
CA HIS A 298 -45.53 -44.14 -35.81
C HIS A 298 -46.59 -44.32 -36.91
N ARG A 299 -46.40 -43.71 -38.09
CA ARG A 299 -47.29 -43.89 -39.24
C ARG A 299 -47.35 -45.35 -39.72
N THR A 300 -46.23 -46.07 -39.66
CA THR A 300 -46.19 -47.49 -40.02
C THR A 300 -46.86 -48.36 -38.94
N ARG A 301 -46.79 -47.95 -37.66
CA ARG A 301 -47.48 -48.61 -36.55
C ARG A 301 -49.00 -48.42 -36.60
N GLU A 302 -49.48 -47.24 -36.99
CA GLU A 302 -50.92 -47.00 -37.24
C GLU A 302 -51.44 -47.82 -38.44
N ARG A 303 -50.63 -48.03 -39.48
CA ARG A 303 -51.00 -48.90 -40.61
C ARG A 303 -50.93 -50.41 -40.29
N ARG A 304 -50.41 -50.81 -39.13
CA ARG A 304 -50.30 -52.23 -38.71
C ARG A 304 -51.27 -52.59 -37.57
N ILE A 305 -52.34 -51.83 -37.35
CA ILE A 305 -53.49 -52.29 -36.55
C ILE A 305 -54.45 -53.01 -37.52
N PRO A 306 -54.62 -54.35 -37.47
CA PRO A 306 -55.63 -55.04 -38.26
C PRO A 306 -57.01 -54.78 -37.68
N SER A 307 -57.97 -54.49 -38.57
CA SER A 307 -59.40 -54.46 -38.27
C SER A 307 -59.87 -55.80 -37.69
N SER A 308 -60.44 -55.79 -36.49
CA SER A 308 -61.29 -56.88 -35.99
C SER A 308 -62.47 -56.29 -35.24
N SER A 309 -63.53 -56.05 -36.01
CA SER A 309 -64.91 -56.45 -35.75
C SER A 309 -65.56 -56.16 -34.38
N VAL A 310 -66.53 -55.24 -34.46
CA VAL A 310 -67.88 -55.28 -33.85
C VAL A 310 -68.01 -54.92 -32.35
N GLU A 311 -68.33 -53.65 -32.11
CA GLU A 311 -69.65 -53.14 -31.65
C GLU A 311 -70.35 -53.72 -30.38
N PRO A 312 -71.39 -53.06 -29.84
CA PRO A 312 -71.31 -52.30 -28.60
C PRO A 312 -72.35 -52.78 -27.56
N LEU A 313 -72.41 -52.13 -26.39
CA LEU A 313 -73.62 -51.79 -25.60
C LEU A 313 -73.15 -51.39 -24.18
N LEU A 314 -73.28 -50.13 -23.77
CA LEU A 314 -74.51 -49.47 -23.29
C LEU A 314 -74.71 -49.70 -21.78
N ASN A 315 -74.45 -48.59 -21.06
CA ASN A 315 -75.23 -48.04 -19.97
C ASN A 315 -74.94 -48.38 -18.49
N VAL A 316 -74.79 -47.27 -17.77
CA VAL A 316 -75.57 -46.85 -16.58
C VAL A 316 -75.02 -47.26 -15.21
N LEU A 317 -74.43 -46.23 -14.56
CA LEU A 317 -74.84 -45.66 -13.27
C LEU A 317 -74.87 -46.62 -12.07
N HIS A 318 -73.97 -46.43 -11.10
CA HIS A 318 -74.38 -45.85 -9.82
C HIS A 318 -73.21 -45.43 -8.95
N ASP A 319 -73.56 -44.44 -8.15
CA ASP A 319 -72.83 -43.66 -7.17
C ASP A 319 -72.60 -44.42 -5.85
N GLU A 320 -71.73 -43.84 -5.02
CA GLU A 320 -71.63 -44.00 -3.55
C GLU A 320 -71.18 -45.35 -2.95
N ILE A 321 -70.61 -45.49 -1.75
CA ILE A 321 -69.87 -44.67 -0.75
C ILE A 321 -69.26 -45.71 0.23
N ASP A 322 -68.19 -45.31 0.93
CA ASP A 322 -67.66 -45.83 2.20
C ASP A 322 -66.93 -47.18 2.31
N SER A 323 -65.65 -47.03 2.66
CA SER A 323 -65.07 -47.34 3.98
C SER A 323 -65.22 -48.77 4.53
N VAL A 324 -64.07 -49.42 4.76
CA VAL A 324 -63.59 -49.87 6.09
C VAL A 324 -62.62 -51.07 5.98
N LYS A 325 -61.47 -50.89 6.65
CA LYS A 325 -60.52 -51.88 7.22
C LYS A 325 -59.91 -52.98 6.33
N GLY A 326 -58.59 -52.85 6.19
CA GLY A 326 -57.62 -53.66 6.94
C GLY A 326 -57.23 -55.01 6.31
N ILE A 327 -55.92 -55.21 6.16
CA ILE A 327 -55.14 -56.40 6.58
C ILE A 327 -53.74 -56.30 5.94
N GLU A 328 -52.71 -56.37 6.79
CA GLU A 328 -51.30 -56.57 6.40
C GLU A 328 -51.08 -57.99 5.84
N ILE A 329 -49.90 -58.17 5.23
CA ILE A 329 -49.05 -59.39 5.21
C ILE A 329 -48.73 -59.94 3.80
N VAL A 330 -47.50 -59.64 3.38
CA VAL A 330 -46.49 -60.50 2.73
C VAL A 330 -46.60 -60.80 1.23
N SER A 331 -45.68 -60.13 0.51
CA SER A 331 -44.68 -60.68 -0.42
C SER A 331 -44.98 -62.02 -1.11
N GLN A 332 -45.28 -61.95 -2.41
CA GLN A 332 -44.82 -62.96 -3.37
C GLN A 332 -44.38 -62.25 -4.65
N VAL A 333 -43.08 -62.33 -4.93
CA VAL A 333 -42.49 -62.16 -6.26
C VAL A 333 -42.80 -63.41 -7.07
N PRO A 334 -43.33 -63.28 -8.29
CA PRO A 334 -43.05 -64.24 -9.34
C PRO A 334 -42.12 -63.59 -10.38
N ASP A 335 -41.04 -64.32 -10.62
CA ASP A 335 -40.02 -64.10 -11.63
C ASP A 335 -40.55 -63.88 -13.04
N GLY A 336 -39.78 -63.10 -13.80
CA GLY A 336 -39.67 -63.29 -15.24
C GLY A 336 -40.59 -62.40 -16.07
N ILE A 337 -40.21 -61.13 -16.24
CA ILE A 337 -40.65 -60.34 -17.40
C ILE A 337 -39.41 -59.88 -18.15
N GLN A 338 -39.18 -60.49 -19.31
CA GLN A 338 -38.25 -60.04 -20.33
C GLN A 338 -38.37 -58.51 -20.50
N GLN A 339 -37.32 -57.78 -20.13
CA GLN A 339 -37.22 -56.37 -20.46
C GLN A 339 -37.40 -56.22 -21.98
N PRO A 340 -38.34 -55.38 -22.45
CA PRO A 340 -38.60 -55.25 -23.87
C PRO A 340 -37.31 -54.83 -24.57
N ALA A 341 -36.97 -55.49 -25.68
CA ALA A 341 -35.77 -55.25 -26.48
C ALA A 341 -35.54 -53.77 -26.82
N VAL A 342 -36.61 -52.97 -26.79
CA VAL A 342 -36.64 -51.51 -26.92
C VAL A 342 -35.83 -50.79 -25.84
N GLN A 343 -35.87 -51.23 -24.58
CA GLN A 343 -35.17 -50.59 -23.47
C GLN A 343 -33.64 -50.83 -23.53
N LYS A 344 -33.23 -52.01 -24.01
CA LYS A 344 -31.82 -52.33 -24.28
C LYS A 344 -31.27 -51.57 -25.50
N TYR A 345 -32.11 -51.39 -26.53
CA TYR A 345 -31.74 -50.62 -27.73
C TYR A 345 -31.60 -49.13 -27.42
N MET A 346 -32.54 -48.54 -26.66
CA MET A 346 -32.45 -47.14 -26.24
C MET A 346 -31.23 -46.90 -25.35
N SER A 347 -30.95 -47.79 -24.38
CA SER A 347 -29.76 -47.68 -23.54
C SER A 347 -28.46 -47.73 -24.35
N ASN A 348 -28.37 -48.64 -25.34
CA ASN A 348 -27.20 -48.74 -26.20
C ASN A 348 -27.05 -47.52 -27.13
N PHE A 349 -28.15 -46.98 -27.66
CA PHE A 349 -28.13 -45.77 -28.47
C PHE A 349 -27.64 -44.55 -27.67
N PHE A 350 -28.17 -44.34 -26.45
CA PHE A 350 -27.73 -43.24 -25.59
C PHE A 350 -26.28 -43.42 -25.14
N ARG A 351 -25.83 -44.63 -24.84
CA ARG A 351 -24.42 -44.92 -24.53
C ARG A 351 -23.51 -44.63 -25.73
N PHE A 352 -23.91 -45.00 -26.93
CA PHE A 352 -23.14 -44.74 -28.14
C PHE A 352 -23.09 -43.24 -28.46
N ALA A 353 -24.21 -42.53 -28.35
CA ALA A 353 -24.26 -41.08 -28.52
C ALA A 353 -23.41 -40.33 -27.47
N LEU A 354 -23.46 -40.77 -26.21
CA LEU A 354 -22.64 -40.20 -25.14
C LEU A 354 -21.14 -40.46 -25.36
N LEU A 355 -20.76 -41.66 -25.81
CA LEU A 355 -19.38 -42.00 -26.16
C LEU A 355 -18.88 -41.23 -27.39
N LEU A 356 -19.75 -40.96 -28.37
CA LEU A 356 -19.42 -40.14 -29.53
C LEU A 356 -19.21 -38.68 -29.12
N LEU A 357 -20.10 -38.13 -28.28
CA LEU A 357 -19.96 -36.78 -27.72
C LEU A 357 -18.70 -36.64 -26.86
N LEU A 358 -18.40 -37.63 -26.00
CA LEU A 358 -17.16 -37.66 -25.22
C LEU A 358 -15.91 -37.75 -26.10
N ARG A 359 -15.93 -38.56 -27.16
CA ARG A 359 -14.80 -38.64 -28.12
C ARG A 359 -14.61 -37.37 -28.93
N ILE A 360 -15.69 -36.69 -29.30
CA ILE A 360 -15.63 -35.37 -29.96
C ILE A 360 -15.07 -34.34 -28.98
N HIS A 361 -15.54 -34.33 -27.72
CA HIS A 361 -15.08 -33.41 -26.68
C HIS A 361 -13.60 -33.61 -26.33
N VAL A 362 -13.12 -34.85 -26.23
CA VAL A 362 -11.71 -35.19 -25.96
C VAL A 362 -10.81 -34.83 -27.14
N LYS A 363 -11.24 -35.06 -28.39
CA LYS A 363 -10.45 -34.65 -29.57
C LYS A 363 -10.44 -33.13 -29.82
N PHE A 364 -11.45 -32.41 -29.34
CA PHE A 364 -11.53 -30.95 -29.46
C PHE A 364 -10.67 -30.18 -28.45
N PHE A 365 -10.32 -30.80 -27.32
CA PHE A 365 -9.54 -30.16 -26.25
C PHE A 365 -8.03 -30.50 -26.30
N GLN A 366 -7.58 -31.26 -27.29
CA GLN A 366 -6.20 -31.75 -27.40
C GLN A 366 -5.44 -31.21 -28.63
N VAL A 367 -5.89 -30.11 -29.23
CA VAL A 367 -5.15 -29.37 -30.27
C VAL A 367 -5.08 -27.90 -29.92
#